data_AF-A0A402DCB7-F1
#
_entry.id   AF-A0A402DCB7-F1
#
_cell.length_a   1.000
_cell.length_b   1.000
_cell.length_c   1.000
_cell.angle_alpha   90.00
_cell.angle_beta   90.00
_cell.angle_gamma   90.00
#
_symmetry.space_group_name_H-M   'P 1'
#
loop_
_entity.id
_entity.type
_entity.pdbx_description
1 polymer ?
#
loop_
_entity_poly.entity_id
_entity_poly.type
_entity_poly.pdbx_seq_one_letter_code
_entity_poly.pdbx_strand_id
1 'polypeptide(L)'
;MYVRNAEGTLIYLSVVVEKEEVIHLGVLYIGDRETGKTHLAMELANPKNNYVRVLTPDYDALKAMLYTEEEGRTRTTDAGQAIYNNYIEIQVELPAGKKKIALDWLDTPGEIWRESWQKDDKNKQEWKTFLDTIKVTEGILLIVPPYRDMIIPLSAKPDDFISLKQWCHRFDLWVQFFRRECPKIRHLLICLNKADLFCQDLQGEARKLGYHPHRSPMTWQQRDQYVFQRYFRPVHSQIMELNRHIQGLSVRCFITSVKNRELLELPWIYLGSFLDKSTI
;
A
#
# COMPACT_ATOMS: atom_id res chain seq x y z
N MET A 1 18.71 16.17 33.93
CA MET A 1 19.98 16.75 34.45
C MET A 1 19.62 17.61 35.66
N TYR A 2 20.35 17.53 36.77
CA TYR A 2 20.05 18.34 37.96
C TYR A 2 20.86 19.63 37.91
N VAL A 3 20.20 20.78 38.07
CA VAL A 3 20.86 22.09 38.13
C VAL A 3 20.37 22.83 39.36
N ARG A 4 21.26 23.51 40.07
CA ARG A 4 20.90 24.35 41.22
C ARG A 4 20.53 25.74 40.74
N ASN A 5 19.44 26.30 41.25
CA ASN A 5 19.12 27.71 41.02
C ASN A 5 20.00 28.62 41.88
N ALA A 6 19.88 29.94 41.67
CA ALA A 6 20.64 30.96 42.40
C ALA A 6 20.43 30.95 43.93
N GLU A 7 19.38 30.27 44.41
CA GLU A 7 19.05 30.12 45.83
C GLU A 7 19.51 28.75 46.39
N GLY A 8 20.27 27.97 45.61
CA GLY A 8 20.88 26.71 46.04
C GLY A 8 19.96 25.49 46.03
N THR A 9 18.72 25.63 45.55
CA THR A 9 17.72 24.55 45.46
C THR A 9 17.98 23.69 44.22
N LEU A 10 17.97 22.36 44.40
CA LEU A 10 18.13 21.38 43.32
C LEU A 10 16.84 21.29 42.50
N ILE A 11 16.91 21.67 41.22
CA ILE A 11 15.79 21.60 40.28
C ILE A 11 16.05 20.51 39.24
N TYR A 12 15.03 19.69 38.99
CA TYR A 12 15.07 18.66 37.96
C TYR A 12 14.77 19.31 36.59
N LEU A 13 15.78 19.42 35.73
CA LEU A 13 15.57 19.72 34.32
C LEU A 13 15.37 18.40 33.58
N SER A 14 14.10 18.07 33.32
CA SER A 14 13.74 17.11 32.29
C SER A 14 13.97 17.78 30.95
N VAL A 15 14.95 17.27 30.18
CA VAL A 15 15.05 17.61 28.76
C VAL A 15 13.81 17.02 28.12
N VAL A 16 12.80 17.86 27.89
CA VAL A 16 11.73 17.53 26.96
C VAL A 16 12.39 17.59 25.60
N VAL A 17 12.82 16.42 25.11
CA VAL A 17 13.05 16.26 23.68
C VAL A 17 11.68 16.47 23.07
N GLU A 18 11.43 17.66 22.52
CA GLU A 18 10.31 17.87 21.62
C GLU A 18 10.41 16.77 20.58
N LYS A 19 9.51 15.79 20.65
CA LYS A 19 9.29 14.89 19.52
C LYS A 19 8.86 15.82 18.42
N GLU A 20 9.72 16.00 17.41
CA GLU A 20 9.28 16.51 16.12
C GLU A 20 7.99 15.75 15.77
N GLU A 21 6.89 16.48 15.65
CA GLU A 21 5.67 15.92 15.08
C GLU A 21 6.02 15.51 13.66
N VAL A 22 6.30 14.22 13.48
CA VAL A 22 6.34 13.61 12.16
C VAL A 22 4.92 13.73 11.65
N ILE A 23 4.67 14.73 10.80
CA ILE A 23 3.41 14.85 10.09
C ILE A 23 3.35 13.65 9.15
N HIS A 24 2.60 12.63 9.56
CA HIS A 24 2.39 11.41 8.79
C HIS A 24 1.65 11.75 7.50
N LEU A 25 2.38 11.79 6.38
CA LEU A 25 1.82 11.64 5.05
C LEU A 25 1.37 10.19 4.91
N GLY A 26 0.22 9.87 5.49
CA GLY A 26 -0.29 8.50 5.53
C GLY A 26 -0.55 7.99 4.13
N VAL A 27 0.39 7.22 3.58
CA VAL A 27 0.13 6.26 2.51
C VAL A 27 -0.11 4.93 3.17
N LEU A 28 -1.34 4.47 3.09
CA LEU A 28 -1.73 3.20 3.65
C LEU A 28 -1.69 2.10 2.60
N TYR A 29 -1.24 0.91 2.98
CA TYR A 29 -1.14 -0.25 2.11
C TYR A 29 -1.99 -1.41 2.63
N ILE A 30 -3.12 -1.70 1.98
CA ILE A 30 -4.15 -2.63 2.47
C ILE A 30 -4.62 -3.62 1.39
N GLY A 31 -5.33 -4.66 1.81
CA GLY A 31 -5.92 -5.66 0.90
C GLY A 31 -6.29 -6.95 1.63
N ASP A 32 -7.01 -7.82 0.92
CA ASP A 32 -7.45 -9.11 1.45
C ASP A 32 -6.28 -10.03 1.86
N ARG A 33 -6.60 -11.14 2.53
CA ARG A 33 -5.65 -12.23 2.80
C ARG A 33 -5.04 -12.76 1.49
N GLU A 34 -3.77 -13.16 1.53
CA GLU A 34 -3.07 -13.88 0.44
C GLU A 34 -2.96 -13.14 -0.91
N THR A 35 -3.20 -11.83 -0.89
CA THR A 35 -3.04 -10.92 -2.04
C THR A 35 -1.57 -10.62 -2.35
N GLY A 36 -0.63 -11.03 -1.49
CA GLY A 36 0.81 -10.84 -1.69
C GLY A 36 1.37 -9.53 -1.12
N LYS A 37 0.66 -8.90 -0.17
CA LYS A 37 1.05 -7.62 0.47
C LYS A 37 2.49 -7.62 0.99
N THR A 38 2.81 -8.56 1.87
CA THR A 38 4.14 -8.72 2.48
C THR A 38 5.23 -8.96 1.44
N HIS A 39 4.96 -9.79 0.43
CA HIS A 39 5.92 -10.09 -0.64
C HIS A 39 6.20 -8.88 -1.53
N LEU A 40 5.16 -8.09 -1.84
CA LEU A 40 5.32 -6.85 -2.60
C LEU A 40 6.15 -5.81 -1.83
N ALA A 41 5.92 -5.64 -0.53
CA ALA A 41 6.70 -4.72 0.30
C ALA A 41 8.16 -5.18 0.45
N MET A 42 8.37 -6.48 0.68
CA MET A 42 9.69 -7.10 0.68
C MET A 42 10.44 -6.86 -0.63
N GLU A 43 9.79 -7.11 -1.77
CA GLU A 43 10.44 -6.85 -3.05
C GLU A 43 10.65 -5.36 -3.30
N LEU A 44 9.75 -4.48 -2.87
CA LEU A 44 9.98 -3.03 -3.00
C LEU A 44 11.28 -2.60 -2.31
N ALA A 45 11.59 -3.18 -1.15
CA ALA A 45 12.81 -2.94 -0.40
C ALA A 45 14.07 -3.57 -0.99
N ASN A 46 13.95 -4.49 -1.94
CA ASN A 46 15.09 -5.09 -2.62
C ASN A 46 15.99 -3.99 -3.23
N PRO A 47 17.31 -4.03 -2.97
CA PRO A 47 18.23 -3.00 -3.46
C PRO A 47 18.32 -2.92 -4.98
N LYS A 48 17.86 -3.94 -5.72
CA LYS A 48 17.69 -3.91 -7.18
C LYS A 48 16.47 -3.09 -7.57
N ASN A 49 16.58 -1.76 -7.41
CA ASN A 49 15.56 -0.79 -7.80
C ASN A 49 15.84 -0.13 -9.16
N ASN A 50 14.80 0.41 -9.78
CA ASN A 50 14.92 1.25 -10.98
C ASN A 50 14.81 2.73 -10.59
N TYR A 51 13.69 3.11 -9.96
CA TYR A 51 13.37 4.49 -9.62
C TYR A 51 12.82 4.65 -8.20
N VAL A 52 12.54 3.56 -7.49
CA VAL A 52 11.99 3.61 -6.12
C VAL A 52 12.90 2.83 -5.18
N ARG A 53 13.46 3.53 -4.19
CA ARG A 53 14.35 2.96 -3.18
C ARG A 53 13.74 3.09 -1.79
N VAL A 54 13.67 1.99 -1.05
CA VAL A 54 13.39 2.05 0.39
C VAL A 54 14.64 2.52 1.13
N LEU A 55 14.50 3.55 1.97
CA LEU A 55 15.58 4.14 2.76
C LEU A 55 15.61 3.57 4.17
N THR A 56 14.44 3.35 4.77
CA THR A 56 14.30 2.69 6.06
C THR A 56 12.92 2.04 6.17
N PRO A 57 12.79 0.89 6.84
CA PRO A 57 13.86 -0.06 7.18
C PRO A 57 14.54 -0.65 5.94
N ASP A 58 15.80 -1.08 6.07
CA ASP A 58 16.50 -1.75 4.96
C ASP A 58 15.94 -3.16 4.68
N TYR A 59 16.36 -3.75 3.56
CA TYR A 59 15.86 -5.05 3.11
C TYR A 59 16.07 -6.16 4.13
N ASP A 60 17.23 -6.19 4.81
CA ASP A 60 17.56 -7.25 5.75
C ASP A 60 16.75 -7.12 7.05
N ALA A 61 16.55 -5.89 7.52
CA ALA A 61 15.65 -5.60 8.64
C ALA A 61 14.20 -5.99 8.30
N LEU A 62 13.72 -5.65 7.10
CA LEU A 62 12.39 -6.06 6.62
C LEU A 62 12.27 -7.58 6.52
N LYS A 63 13.27 -8.24 5.95
CA LYS A 63 13.32 -9.70 5.86
C LYS A 63 13.25 -10.34 7.23
N ALA A 64 14.05 -9.87 8.19
CA ALA A 64 14.07 -10.40 9.55
C ALA A 64 12.74 -10.20 10.29
N MET A 65 12.02 -9.10 10.00
CA MET A 65 10.70 -8.83 10.58
C MET A 65 9.62 -9.74 9.99
N LEU A 66 9.68 -10.01 8.68
CA LEU A 66 8.55 -10.53 7.91
C LEU A 66 8.73 -11.96 7.39
N TYR A 67 9.93 -12.53 7.48
CA TYR A 67 10.28 -13.82 6.92
C TYR A 67 10.87 -14.72 8.00
N THR A 68 10.37 -15.96 8.10
CA THR A 68 10.97 -16.98 8.97
C THR A 68 11.80 -17.91 8.11
N GLU A 69 13.13 -17.89 8.30
CA GLU A 69 14.03 -18.78 7.56
C GLU A 69 13.76 -20.27 7.87
N GLU A 70 13.27 -20.59 9.07
CA GLU A 70 12.89 -21.95 9.49
C GLU A 70 11.75 -22.56 8.66
N GLU A 71 10.83 -21.74 8.16
CA GLU A 71 9.64 -22.21 7.43
C GLU A 71 9.71 -21.92 5.92
N GLY A 72 10.77 -21.25 5.46
CA GLY A 72 10.91 -20.84 4.05
C GLY A 72 9.80 -19.94 3.54
N ARG A 73 9.02 -19.31 4.43
CA ARG A 73 7.83 -18.51 4.12
C ARG A 73 7.80 -17.20 4.91
N THR A 74 7.08 -16.23 4.40
CA THR A 74 6.75 -15.02 5.17
C THR A 74 5.98 -15.41 6.42
N ARG A 75 6.34 -14.83 7.57
CA ARG A 75 5.59 -14.98 8.83
C ARG A 75 4.13 -14.69 8.54
N THR A 76 3.25 -15.61 8.90
CA THR A 76 1.84 -15.26 9.05
C THR A 76 1.77 -14.12 10.06
N THR A 77 1.15 -13.00 9.71
CA THR A 77 0.86 -11.92 10.66
C THR A 77 0.13 -12.56 11.84
N ASP A 78 0.83 -12.76 12.96
CA ASP A 78 0.29 -13.54 14.08
C ASP A 78 -0.92 -12.84 14.66
N ALA A 79 -1.95 -13.61 15.04
CA ALA A 79 -3.17 -13.12 15.67
C ALA A 79 -2.94 -12.37 17.00
N GLY A 80 -1.69 -12.31 17.49
CA GLY A 80 -1.28 -11.55 18.68
C GLY A 80 -0.80 -10.11 18.41
N GLN A 81 -0.56 -9.73 17.15
CA GLN A 81 -0.33 -8.35 16.70
C GLN A 81 -0.99 -8.19 15.32
N ALA A 82 -2.23 -7.71 15.29
CA ALA A 82 -2.99 -7.70 14.04
C ALA A 82 -2.67 -6.51 13.12
N ILE A 83 -1.78 -5.59 13.51
CA ILE A 83 -1.37 -4.48 12.65
C ILE A 83 0.11 -4.21 12.92
N TYR A 84 0.97 -4.57 11.97
CA TYR A 84 2.33 -4.04 11.96
C TYR A 84 2.25 -2.62 11.42
N ASN A 85 2.35 -1.62 12.30
CA ASN A 85 2.55 -0.23 11.88
C ASN A 85 4.04 0.01 11.70
N ASN A 86 4.53 -0.30 10.49
CA ASN A 86 5.92 -0.10 10.14
C ASN A 86 6.03 1.22 9.39
N TYR A 87 6.81 2.15 9.94
CA TYR A 87 7.23 3.32 9.20
C TYR A 87 8.15 2.89 8.07
N ILE A 88 7.81 3.24 6.83
CA ILE A 88 8.72 3.11 5.69
C ILE A 88 9.00 4.50 5.12
N GLU A 89 10.27 4.84 4.92
CA GLU A 89 10.66 5.98 4.10
C GLU A 89 11.11 5.46 2.74
N ILE A 90 10.48 5.97 1.67
CA ILE A 90 10.88 5.67 0.29
C ILE A 90 11.38 6.93 -0.41
N GLN A 91 12.33 6.74 -1.32
CA GLN A 91 12.79 7.75 -2.26
C GLN A 91 12.36 7.37 -3.66
N VAL A 92 11.70 8.29 -4.34
CA VAL A 92 11.22 8.16 -5.71
C VAL A 92 12.00 9.11 -6.60
N GLU A 93 12.53 8.61 -7.71
CA GLU A 93 13.13 9.41 -8.76
C GLU A 93 12.06 9.93 -9.71
N LEU A 94 11.89 11.25 -9.75
CA LEU A 94 10.92 11.97 -10.56
C LEU A 94 11.65 12.86 -11.58
N PRO A 95 10.97 13.42 -12.60
CA PRO A 95 11.64 14.24 -13.62
C PRO A 95 12.22 15.53 -13.02
N ALA A 96 11.63 16.02 -11.93
CA ALA A 96 12.08 17.19 -11.18
C ALA A 96 13.16 16.86 -10.12
N GLY A 97 13.59 15.60 -10.01
CA GLY A 97 14.57 15.14 -9.03
C GLY A 97 14.01 14.09 -8.07
N LYS A 98 14.76 13.81 -7.01
CA LYS A 98 14.42 12.77 -6.04
C LYS A 98 13.53 13.32 -4.94
N LYS A 99 12.45 12.61 -4.64
CA LYS A 99 11.50 12.96 -3.59
C LYS A 99 11.39 11.85 -2.56
N LYS A 100 11.42 12.23 -1.28
CA LYS A 100 11.14 11.31 -0.17
C LYS A 100 9.66 11.30 0.14
N ILE A 101 9.13 10.13 0.46
CA ILE A 101 7.77 9.90 0.90
C ILE A 101 7.89 9.06 2.17
N ALA A 102 7.38 9.60 3.28
CA ALA A 102 7.13 8.83 4.48
C ALA A 102 5.79 8.10 4.29
N LEU A 103 5.70 6.85 4.71
CA LEU A 103 4.46 6.09 4.67
C LEU A 103 4.31 5.20 5.91
N ASP A 104 3.06 5.08 6.36
CA ASP A 104 2.68 4.14 7.40
C ASP A 104 2.25 2.85 6.71
N TRP A 105 3.16 1.88 6.68
CA TRP A 105 2.82 0.56 6.18
C TRP A 105 2.08 -0.20 7.27
N LEU A 106 0.75 -0.33 7.09
CA LEU A 106 -0.06 -1.23 7.90
C LEU A 106 -0.22 -2.57 7.17
N ASP A 107 0.64 -3.55 7.46
CA ASP A 107 0.39 -4.91 6.98
C ASP A 107 -0.78 -5.52 7.76
N THR A 108 -1.97 -5.43 7.17
CA THR A 108 -3.20 -5.95 7.76
C THR A 108 -3.38 -7.44 7.45
N PRO A 109 -3.56 -8.31 8.45
CA PRO A 109 -4.03 -9.66 8.24
C PRO A 109 -5.41 -9.56 7.63
N GLY A 110 -5.75 -10.47 6.71
CA GLY A 110 -7.08 -10.43 6.09
C GLY A 110 -8.24 -10.64 7.09
N GLU A 111 -7.93 -11.02 8.33
CA GLU A 111 -8.88 -11.22 9.42
C GLU A 111 -9.44 -9.92 9.99
N ILE A 112 -8.70 -8.81 9.91
CA ILE A 112 -9.16 -7.49 10.38
C ILE A 112 -10.48 -7.07 9.69
N TRP A 113 -10.72 -7.59 8.49
CA TRP A 113 -11.90 -7.33 7.68
C TRP A 113 -13.13 -8.17 8.05
N ARG A 114 -13.00 -9.13 8.99
CA ARG A 114 -14.12 -9.96 9.45
C ARG A 114 -14.88 -9.26 10.57
N GLU A 115 -16.20 -9.18 10.46
CA GLU A 115 -17.04 -8.61 11.53
C GLU A 115 -16.82 -9.30 12.88
N SER A 116 -16.62 -10.61 12.89
CA SER A 116 -16.37 -11.38 14.11
C SER A 116 -15.07 -10.95 14.79
N TRP A 117 -14.04 -10.60 14.01
CA TRP A 117 -12.77 -10.11 14.53
C TRP A 117 -12.92 -8.71 15.10
N GLN A 118 -13.63 -7.81 14.38
CA GLN A 118 -13.87 -6.42 14.78
C GLN A 118 -14.73 -6.30 16.05
N LYS A 119 -15.63 -7.26 16.29
CA LYS A 119 -16.53 -7.28 17.45
C LYS A 119 -15.89 -7.90 18.71
N ASP A 120 -14.78 -8.62 18.58
CA ASP A 120 -14.05 -9.19 19.72
C ASP A 120 -13.47 -8.05 20.58
N ASP A 121 -13.76 -8.08 21.88
CA ASP A 121 -13.30 -7.07 22.84
C ASP A 121 -11.78 -6.89 22.86
N LYS A 122 -11.02 -7.96 22.59
CA LYS A 122 -9.55 -7.92 22.57
C LYS A 122 -9.01 -7.09 21.41
N ASN A 123 -9.77 -7.01 20.31
CA ASN A 123 -9.34 -6.41 19.05
C ASN A 123 -9.86 -4.97 18.86
N LYS A 124 -10.79 -4.51 19.73
CA LYS A 124 -11.43 -3.19 19.60
C LYS A 124 -10.44 -2.03 19.56
N GLN A 125 -9.38 -2.08 20.37
CA GLN A 125 -8.39 -1.01 20.42
C GLN A 125 -7.51 -1.00 19.16
N GLU A 126 -7.14 -2.16 18.64
CA GLU A 126 -6.39 -2.28 17.38
C GLU A 126 -7.25 -1.80 16.20
N TRP A 127 -8.51 -2.24 16.13
CA TRP A 127 -9.47 -1.76 15.14
C TRP A 127 -9.67 -0.24 15.20
N LYS A 128 -9.77 0.33 16.40
CA LYS A 128 -9.89 1.78 16.57
C LYS A 128 -8.64 2.50 16.05
N THR A 129 -7.46 2.02 16.41
CA THR A 129 -6.18 2.60 15.97
C THR A 129 -6.03 2.56 14.44
N PHE A 130 -6.47 1.46 13.84
CA PHE A 130 -6.55 1.32 12.38
C PHE A 130 -7.46 2.38 11.75
N LEU A 131 -8.70 2.49 12.24
CA LEU A 131 -9.67 3.46 11.74
C LEU A 131 -9.20 4.91 11.93
N ASP A 132 -8.59 5.22 13.07
CA ASP A 132 -8.06 6.56 13.36
C ASP A 132 -6.94 6.93 12.38
N THR A 133 -6.06 5.98 12.03
CA THR A 133 -5.02 6.16 10.99
C THR A 133 -5.65 6.38 9.62
N ILE A 134 -6.62 5.55 9.25
CA ILE A 134 -7.29 5.63 7.94
C ILE A 134 -8.02 6.95 7.74
N LYS A 135 -8.67 7.47 8.78
CA LYS A 135 -9.45 8.72 8.68
C LYS A 135 -8.61 9.94 8.33
N VAL A 136 -7.30 9.89 8.60
CA VAL A 136 -6.35 10.98 8.32
C VAL A 136 -5.46 10.71 7.11
N THR A 137 -5.51 9.51 6.54
CA THR A 137 -4.71 9.06 5.40
C THR A 137 -5.14 9.76 4.10
N GLU A 138 -4.19 10.27 3.32
CA GLU A 138 -4.46 10.93 2.04
C GLU A 138 -4.26 9.99 0.83
N GLY A 139 -3.39 8.99 0.96
CA GLY A 139 -3.09 8.00 -0.08
C GLY A 139 -3.37 6.58 0.38
N ILE A 140 -4.05 5.77 -0.42
CA ILE A 140 -4.26 4.34 -0.14
C ILE A 140 -3.84 3.51 -1.35
N LEU A 141 -3.01 2.49 -1.14
CA LEU A 141 -2.80 1.36 -2.05
C LEU A 141 -3.68 0.20 -1.59
N LEU A 142 -4.71 -0.12 -2.38
CA LEU A 142 -5.50 -1.33 -2.24
C LEU A 142 -4.93 -2.42 -3.15
N ILE A 143 -4.46 -3.52 -2.57
CA ILE A 143 -4.00 -4.70 -3.31
C ILE A 143 -5.13 -5.70 -3.47
N VAL A 144 -5.47 -6.01 -4.71
CA VAL A 144 -6.49 -7.00 -5.06
C VAL A 144 -5.86 -8.19 -5.79
N PRO A 145 -6.33 -9.42 -5.55
CA PRO A 145 -5.85 -10.60 -6.26
C PRO A 145 -6.53 -10.72 -7.64
N PRO A 146 -5.99 -11.51 -8.58
CA PRO A 146 -6.73 -11.92 -9.76
C PRO A 146 -7.88 -12.85 -9.37
N TYR A 147 -8.97 -12.78 -10.14
CA TYR A 147 -10.03 -13.79 -10.07
C TYR A 147 -9.73 -14.94 -11.01
N ARG A 148 -10.35 -16.09 -10.72
CA ARG A 148 -10.15 -17.38 -11.41
C ARG A 148 -10.05 -17.27 -12.93
N ASP A 149 -10.99 -16.58 -13.57
CA ASP A 149 -11.07 -16.57 -15.04
C ASP A 149 -9.99 -15.69 -15.70
N MET A 150 -9.20 -14.94 -14.92
CA MET A 150 -8.01 -14.23 -15.42
C MET A 150 -6.79 -15.15 -15.52
N ILE A 151 -6.76 -16.24 -14.74
CA ILE A 151 -5.57 -17.05 -14.56
C ILE A 151 -5.26 -17.83 -15.82
N ILE A 152 -4.04 -17.69 -16.33
CA ILE A 152 -3.51 -18.52 -17.40
C ILE A 152 -3.22 -19.91 -16.81
N PRO A 153 -3.87 -21.00 -17.27
CA PRO A 153 -3.74 -22.32 -16.66
C PRO A 153 -2.30 -22.87 -16.62
N LEU A 154 -1.43 -22.41 -17.52
CA LEU A 154 -0.01 -22.75 -17.52
C LEU A 154 0.78 -22.10 -16.37
N SER A 155 0.27 -21.01 -15.79
CA SER A 155 0.95 -20.23 -14.74
C SER A 155 0.53 -20.64 -13.34
N ALA A 156 -0.74 -21.01 -13.14
CA ALA A 156 -1.28 -21.51 -11.88
C ALA A 156 -2.60 -22.26 -12.10
N LYS A 157 -3.06 -23.02 -11.10
CA LYS A 157 -4.38 -23.66 -11.13
C LYS A 157 -5.46 -22.60 -10.88
N PRO A 158 -6.41 -22.38 -11.80
CA PRO A 158 -7.45 -21.35 -11.63
C PRO A 158 -8.34 -21.59 -10.39
N ASP A 159 -8.57 -22.85 -10.01
CA ASP A 159 -9.46 -23.20 -8.90
C ASP A 159 -8.95 -22.72 -7.52
N ASP A 160 -7.65 -22.43 -7.40
CA ASP A 160 -7.04 -21.86 -6.20
C ASP A 160 -7.41 -20.37 -6.00
N PHE A 161 -8.12 -19.76 -6.95
CA PHE A 161 -8.51 -18.35 -6.94
C PHE A 161 -10.02 -18.18 -6.81
N ILE A 162 -10.41 -17.04 -6.21
CA ILE A 162 -11.81 -16.69 -6.01
C ILE A 162 -12.53 -16.50 -7.34
N SER A 163 -13.82 -16.85 -7.37
CA SER A 163 -14.67 -16.62 -8.55
C SER A 163 -14.86 -15.13 -8.83
N LEU A 164 -15.22 -14.79 -10.07
CA LEU A 164 -15.55 -13.42 -10.45
C LEU A 164 -16.63 -12.80 -9.55
N LYS A 165 -17.68 -13.56 -9.21
CA LYS A 165 -18.76 -13.10 -8.34
C LYS A 165 -18.26 -12.76 -6.93
N GLN A 166 -17.40 -13.61 -6.36
CA GLN A 166 -16.79 -13.33 -5.06
C GLN A 166 -15.87 -12.11 -5.12
N TRP A 167 -15.09 -11.98 -6.21
CA TRP A 167 -14.20 -10.84 -6.42
C TRP A 167 -14.96 -9.51 -6.48
N CYS A 168 -16.02 -9.42 -7.29
CA CYS A 168 -16.89 -8.23 -7.35
C CYS A 168 -17.53 -7.93 -6.00
N HIS A 169 -18.05 -8.94 -5.29
CA HIS A 169 -18.66 -8.76 -3.98
C HIS A 169 -17.67 -8.20 -2.94
N ARG A 170 -16.44 -8.73 -2.90
CA ARG A 170 -15.40 -8.18 -2.02
C ARG A 170 -15.03 -6.75 -2.40
N PHE A 171 -15.02 -6.44 -3.69
CA PHE A 171 -14.81 -5.07 -4.15
C PHE A 171 -15.91 -4.11 -3.69
N ASP A 172 -17.17 -4.55 -3.66
CA ASP A 172 -18.28 -3.74 -3.10
C ASP A 172 -18.07 -3.43 -1.61
N LEU A 173 -17.52 -4.38 -0.84
CA LEU A 173 -17.17 -4.14 0.57
C LEU A 173 -16.08 -3.06 0.70
N TRP A 174 -15.07 -3.08 -0.18
CA TRP A 174 -14.06 -2.02 -0.24
C TRP A 174 -14.66 -0.65 -0.57
N VAL A 175 -15.58 -0.60 -1.54
CA VAL A 175 -16.28 0.66 -1.90
C VAL A 175 -17.02 1.22 -0.69
N GLN A 176 -17.79 0.37 0.01
CA GLN A 176 -18.53 0.79 1.19
C GLN A 176 -17.59 1.27 2.31
N PHE A 177 -16.48 0.57 2.50
CA PHE A 177 -15.45 0.93 3.48
C PHE A 177 -14.86 2.31 3.19
N PHE A 178 -14.39 2.56 1.97
CA PHE A 178 -13.79 3.86 1.60
C PHE A 178 -14.79 5.01 1.76
N ARG A 179 -16.05 4.80 1.38
CA ARG A 179 -17.10 5.82 1.51
C ARG A 179 -17.40 6.20 2.96
N ARG A 180 -17.27 5.26 3.90
CA ARG A 180 -17.63 5.47 5.31
C ARG A 180 -16.44 5.93 6.15
N GLU A 181 -15.29 5.30 5.95
CA GLU A 181 -14.17 5.40 6.88
C GLU A 181 -13.05 6.33 6.39
N CYS A 182 -13.03 6.73 5.11
CA CYS A 182 -11.90 7.45 4.51
C CYS A 182 -12.28 8.87 4.03
N PRO A 183 -12.66 9.82 4.90
CA PRO A 183 -13.15 11.13 4.49
C PRO A 183 -12.07 12.05 3.88
N LYS A 184 -10.78 11.81 4.16
CA LYS A 184 -9.66 12.67 3.69
C LYS A 184 -8.88 12.08 2.51
N ILE A 185 -9.28 10.93 2.00
CA ILE A 185 -8.56 10.27 0.92
C ILE A 185 -8.58 11.13 -0.36
N ARG A 186 -7.39 11.38 -0.91
CA ARG A 186 -7.20 12.10 -2.18
C ARG A 186 -6.71 11.19 -3.30
N HIS A 187 -5.99 10.13 -2.94
CA HIS A 187 -5.44 9.17 -3.89
C HIS A 187 -5.78 7.74 -3.48
N LEU A 188 -6.56 7.04 -4.31
CA LEU A 188 -6.85 5.62 -4.13
C LEU A 188 -6.28 4.84 -5.31
N LEU A 189 -5.27 4.02 -5.05
CA LEU A 189 -4.61 3.20 -6.05
C LEU A 189 -5.06 1.76 -5.89
N ILE A 190 -5.77 1.23 -6.89
CA ILE A 190 -6.23 -0.15 -6.93
C ILE A 190 -5.22 -0.95 -7.74
N CYS A 191 -4.48 -1.82 -7.07
CA CYS A 191 -3.39 -2.59 -7.66
C CYS A 191 -3.79 -4.06 -7.78
N LEU A 192 -4.00 -4.52 -9.02
CA LEU A 192 -4.20 -5.93 -9.32
C LEU A 192 -2.84 -6.65 -9.31
N ASN A 193 -2.57 -7.40 -8.25
CA ASN A 193 -1.28 -8.06 -8.06
C ASN A 193 -1.20 -9.41 -8.78
N LYS A 194 0.01 -9.95 -8.88
CA LYS A 194 0.34 -11.24 -9.53
C LYS A 194 0.07 -11.19 -11.04
N ALA A 195 0.45 -10.08 -11.67
CA ALA A 195 0.31 -9.88 -13.12
C ALA A 195 0.97 -10.99 -13.96
N ASP A 196 1.99 -11.64 -13.43
CA ASP A 196 2.63 -12.81 -14.02
C ASP A 196 1.69 -14.02 -14.19
N LEU A 197 0.54 -14.05 -13.51
CA LEU A 197 -0.44 -15.15 -13.62
C LEU A 197 -1.50 -14.92 -14.71
N PHE A 198 -1.70 -13.68 -15.15
CA PHE A 198 -2.77 -13.32 -16.10
C PHE A 198 -2.29 -12.54 -17.32
N CYS A 199 -1.06 -12.02 -17.32
CA CYS A 199 -0.42 -11.43 -18.49
C CYS A 199 0.33 -12.51 -19.28
N GLN A 200 -0.08 -12.76 -20.53
CA GLN A 200 0.63 -13.68 -21.43
C GLN A 200 2.06 -13.19 -21.74
N ASP A 201 2.21 -11.88 -21.94
CA ASP A 201 3.50 -11.21 -22.12
C ASP A 201 3.69 -10.14 -21.03
N LEU A 202 4.19 -10.56 -19.87
CA LEU A 202 4.46 -9.66 -18.74
C LEU A 202 5.46 -8.56 -19.10
N GLN A 203 6.49 -8.88 -19.90
CA GLN A 203 7.54 -7.92 -20.27
C GLN A 203 7.05 -6.91 -21.31
N GLY A 204 6.18 -7.32 -22.24
CA GLY A 204 5.49 -6.41 -23.14
C GLY A 204 4.56 -5.45 -22.39
N GLU A 205 3.76 -5.94 -21.46
CA GLU A 205 2.89 -5.09 -20.62
C GLU A 205 3.72 -4.13 -19.76
N ALA A 206 4.84 -4.59 -19.18
CA ALA A 206 5.76 -3.76 -18.42
C ALA A 206 6.34 -2.63 -19.27
N ARG A 207 6.92 -2.93 -20.44
CA ARG A 207 7.47 -1.90 -21.34
C ARG A 207 6.43 -0.86 -21.78
N LYS A 208 5.18 -1.29 -21.97
CA LYS A 208 4.09 -0.40 -22.37
C LYS A 208 3.67 0.54 -21.24
N LEU A 209 3.61 0.02 -20.01
CA LEU A 209 3.17 0.76 -18.82
C LEU A 209 4.32 1.44 -18.08
N GLY A 210 5.56 1.09 -18.40
CA GLY A 210 6.76 1.47 -17.69
C GLY A 210 6.91 2.99 -17.53
N TYR A 211 7.58 3.37 -16.45
CA TYR A 211 7.91 4.75 -16.17
C TYR A 211 9.31 5.08 -16.70
N HIS A 212 9.42 6.21 -17.39
CA HIS A 212 10.69 6.84 -17.73
C HIS A 212 10.60 8.33 -17.39
N PRO A 213 11.50 8.88 -16.56
CA PRO A 213 11.42 10.26 -16.08
C PRO A 213 11.28 11.30 -17.18
N HIS A 214 11.99 11.14 -18.30
CA HIS A 214 12.03 12.16 -19.36
C HIS A 214 11.28 11.76 -20.63
N ARG A 215 10.90 10.48 -20.79
CA ARG A 215 10.33 9.94 -22.04
C ARG A 215 9.36 8.80 -21.77
N SER A 216 8.44 9.01 -20.84
CA SER A 216 7.39 8.03 -20.55
C SER A 216 6.51 7.79 -21.79
N PRO A 217 6.21 6.54 -22.16
CA PRO A 217 5.38 6.22 -23.34
C PRO A 217 3.92 6.61 -23.15
N MET A 218 3.48 6.76 -21.90
CA MET A 218 2.12 7.13 -21.52
C MET A 218 2.14 8.20 -20.45
N THR A 219 1.06 8.98 -20.34
CA THR A 219 0.75 9.78 -19.16
C THR A 219 0.13 8.90 -18.07
N TRP A 220 -0.02 9.42 -16.83
CA TRP A 220 -0.73 8.71 -15.78
C TRP A 220 -2.18 8.39 -16.15
N GLN A 221 -2.87 9.32 -16.81
CA GLN A 221 -4.24 9.12 -17.28
C GLN A 221 -4.33 8.02 -18.35
N GLN A 222 -3.39 7.98 -19.30
CA GLN A 222 -3.36 6.96 -20.34
C GLN A 222 -3.08 5.56 -19.76
N ARG A 223 -2.16 5.45 -18.79
CA ARG A 223 -1.89 4.19 -18.07
C ARG A 223 -3.14 3.70 -17.33
N ASP A 224 -3.74 4.59 -16.54
CA ASP A 224 -4.95 4.30 -15.78
C ASP A 224 -6.08 3.83 -16.71
N GLN A 225 -6.36 4.58 -17.78
CA GLN A 225 -7.40 4.22 -18.73
C GLN A 225 -7.15 2.85 -19.37
N TYR A 226 -5.91 2.55 -19.76
CA TYR A 226 -5.56 1.26 -20.32
C TYR A 226 -5.79 0.11 -19.33
N VAL A 227 -5.25 0.24 -18.11
CA VAL A 227 -5.37 -0.79 -17.08
C VAL A 227 -6.83 -0.97 -16.65
N PHE A 228 -7.53 0.14 -16.43
CA PHE A 228 -8.95 0.16 -16.10
C PHE A 228 -9.77 -0.59 -17.13
N GLN A 229 -9.63 -0.25 -18.42
CA GLN A 229 -10.40 -0.88 -19.50
C GLN A 229 -10.07 -2.37 -19.68
N ARG A 230 -8.80 -2.74 -19.53
CA ARG A 230 -8.32 -4.10 -19.83
C ARG A 230 -8.54 -5.08 -18.68
N TYR A 231 -8.30 -4.68 -17.44
CA TYR A 231 -8.23 -5.59 -16.29
C TYR A 231 -9.34 -5.38 -15.24
N PHE A 232 -9.97 -4.20 -15.21
CA PHE A 232 -10.96 -3.86 -14.18
C PHE A 232 -12.40 -3.81 -14.69
N ARG A 233 -12.67 -4.30 -15.92
CA ARG A 233 -14.01 -4.31 -16.54
C ARG A 233 -15.14 -4.76 -15.60
N PRO A 234 -14.99 -5.83 -14.79
CA PRO A 234 -16.08 -6.29 -13.93
C PRO A 234 -16.47 -5.34 -12.78
N VAL A 235 -15.63 -4.35 -12.45
CA VAL A 235 -15.85 -3.40 -11.35
C VAL A 235 -15.82 -1.94 -11.80
N HIS A 236 -16.01 -1.68 -13.10
CA HIS A 236 -16.05 -0.32 -13.66
C HIS A 236 -17.06 0.56 -12.94
N SER A 237 -18.28 0.05 -12.71
CA SER A 237 -19.34 0.79 -12.02
C SER A 237 -18.93 1.23 -10.61
N GLN A 238 -18.28 0.35 -9.86
CA GLN A 238 -17.82 0.59 -8.50
C GLN A 238 -16.72 1.65 -8.44
N ILE A 239 -15.76 1.58 -9.38
CA ILE A 239 -14.67 2.58 -9.47
C ILE A 239 -15.24 3.95 -9.88
N MET A 240 -16.19 3.99 -10.83
CA MET A 240 -16.89 5.22 -11.20
C MET A 240 -17.76 5.77 -10.07
N GLU A 241 -18.30 4.90 -9.21
CA GLU A 241 -19.02 5.31 -8.01
C GLU A 241 -18.09 6.02 -7.03
N LEU A 242 -16.90 5.46 -6.74
CA LEU A 242 -15.92 6.06 -5.84
C LEU A 242 -15.50 7.46 -6.31
N ASN A 243 -15.17 7.63 -7.59
CA ASN A 243 -14.79 8.93 -8.16
C ASN A 243 -15.91 9.98 -8.09
N ARG A 244 -17.19 9.57 -8.07
CA ARG A 244 -18.33 10.50 -7.98
C ARG A 244 -18.67 10.90 -6.55
N HIS A 245 -18.46 10.01 -5.58
CA HIS A 245 -18.94 10.21 -4.20
C HIS A 245 -17.93 10.89 -3.28
N ILE A 246 -16.63 10.77 -3.57
CA ILE A 246 -15.58 11.35 -2.72
C ILE A 246 -14.97 12.54 -3.48
N GLN A 247 -15.32 13.74 -3.04
CA GLN A 247 -14.85 14.98 -3.68
C GLN A 247 -13.32 15.08 -3.60
N GLY A 248 -12.68 15.36 -4.74
CA GLY A 248 -11.22 15.49 -4.82
C GLY A 248 -10.45 14.16 -4.83
N LEU A 249 -11.14 13.01 -4.78
CA LEU A 249 -10.52 11.70 -4.92
C LEU A 249 -10.11 11.45 -6.38
N SER A 250 -8.87 11.03 -6.56
CA SER A 250 -8.40 10.41 -7.80
C SER A 250 -8.19 8.92 -7.58
N VAL A 251 -9.10 8.10 -8.13
CA VAL A 251 -8.88 6.65 -8.22
C VAL A 251 -7.98 6.33 -9.41
N ARG A 252 -7.00 5.45 -9.24
CA ARG A 252 -6.12 4.95 -10.32
C ARG A 252 -5.96 3.45 -10.25
N CYS A 253 -5.93 2.81 -11.41
CA CYS A 253 -5.75 1.38 -11.53
C CYS A 253 -4.34 1.02 -11.99
N PHE A 254 -3.73 0.02 -11.35
CA PHE A 254 -2.42 -0.52 -11.69
C PHE A 254 -2.46 -2.05 -11.72
N ILE A 255 -1.55 -2.64 -12.49
CA ILE A 255 -1.17 -4.05 -12.32
C ILE A 255 0.22 -4.10 -11.66
N THR A 256 0.45 -5.08 -10.80
CA THR A 256 1.73 -5.25 -10.10
C THR A 256 2.16 -6.71 -10.13
N SER A 257 3.46 -6.96 -10.09
CA SER A 257 4.03 -8.30 -9.90
C SER A 257 5.41 -8.17 -9.28
N VAL A 258 5.70 -9.04 -8.32
CA VAL A 258 7.04 -9.20 -7.75
C VAL A 258 8.09 -9.66 -8.77
N LYS A 259 7.65 -10.23 -9.91
CA LYS A 259 8.52 -10.68 -11.00
C LYS A 259 8.87 -9.59 -12.01
N ASN A 260 8.33 -8.38 -11.85
CA ASN A 260 8.63 -7.27 -12.75
C ASN A 260 8.74 -5.95 -11.99
N ARG A 261 9.97 -5.42 -11.89
CA ARG A 261 10.27 -4.21 -11.12
C ARG A 261 9.57 -2.97 -11.65
N GLU A 262 9.45 -2.83 -12.97
CA GLU A 262 8.79 -1.66 -13.57
C GLU A 262 7.33 -1.58 -13.12
N LEU A 263 6.59 -2.69 -13.18
CA LEU A 263 5.19 -2.74 -12.73
C LEU A 263 5.06 -2.57 -11.21
N LEU A 264 5.98 -3.15 -10.43
CA LEU A 264 6.01 -3.03 -8.97
C LEU A 264 6.15 -1.57 -8.50
N GLU A 265 7.01 -0.79 -9.16
CA GLU A 265 7.33 0.57 -8.73
C GLU A 265 6.29 1.62 -9.17
N LEU A 266 5.52 1.36 -10.23
CA LEU A 266 4.58 2.35 -10.81
C LEU A 266 3.62 3.02 -9.82
N PRO A 267 2.92 2.29 -8.92
CA PRO A 267 2.05 2.90 -7.92
C PRO A 267 2.77 3.92 -7.02
N TRP A 268 4.00 3.62 -6.64
CA TRP A 268 4.81 4.46 -5.76
C TRP A 268 5.31 5.71 -6.48
N ILE A 269 5.67 5.57 -7.76
CA ILE A 269 6.07 6.70 -8.60
C ILE A 269 4.88 7.66 -8.82
N TYR A 270 3.68 7.11 -9.02
CA TYR A 270 2.45 7.90 -9.06
C TYR A 270 2.27 8.69 -7.76
N LEU A 271 2.31 8.02 -6.61
CA LEU A 271 2.16 8.69 -5.32
C LEU A 271 3.23 9.77 -5.10
N GLY A 272 4.50 9.51 -5.44
CA GLY A 272 5.55 10.53 -5.38
C GLY A 272 5.28 11.74 -6.27
N SER A 273 4.61 11.54 -7.40
CA SER A 273 4.25 12.63 -8.30
C SER A 273 3.18 13.56 -7.73
N PHE A 274 2.30 13.08 -6.84
CA PHE A 274 1.09 13.81 -6.44
C PHE A 274 0.95 14.09 -4.93
N LEU A 275 1.52 13.25 -4.06
CA LEU A 275 1.53 13.53 -2.64
C LEU A 275 2.53 14.64 -2.38
N ASP A 276 2.08 15.82 -1.99
CA ASP A 276 3.01 16.91 -1.65
C ASP A 276 3.92 16.51 -0.51
N LYS A 277 5.13 17.10 -0.47
CA LYS A 277 5.78 17.27 0.82
C LYS A 277 4.89 18.27 1.55
N SER A 278 4.05 17.84 2.49
CA SER A 278 3.59 18.74 3.53
C SER A 278 4.83 19.14 4.34
N THR A 279 5.53 20.12 3.78
CA THR A 279 6.35 21.04 4.55
C THR A 279 5.32 21.83 5.36
N ILE A 280 5.52 21.84 6.68
CA ILE A 280 4.76 22.55 7.72
C ILE A 280 4.15 23.86 7.19
#